data_AF-A0AAN5I4P3-F1
#
_entry.id   AF-A0AAN5I4P3-F1
#
_cell.length_a   1.000
_cell.length_b   1.000
_cell.length_c   1.000
_cell.angle_alpha   90.00
_cell.angle_beta   90.00
_cell.angle_gamma   90.00
#
_symmetry.space_group_name_H-M   'P 1'
#
loop_
_entity.id
_entity.type
_entity.pdbx_description
1 polymer ?
#
loop_
_entity_poly.entity_id
_entity_poly.type
_entity_poly.pdbx_seq_one_letter_code
_entity_poly.pdbx_strand_id
1 'polypeptide(L)'
;MCVFFIVGGPSLSKGTQCEKIVVKYGLSHLSSGDLHRAKTVVLDLIKEAILKEVAKGSNGFLIDGYPQGYQFETEIIPAKLAVYFEVSEETLVTRLLKCAETSGRDDDNIDATKKRLKTFSEATAPVVAQYEKKGKLDKIPVATRNNGPRRHSVATTTS
;
A
#
# COMPACT_ATOMS: atom_id res chain seq x y z
N MET A 1 -2.26 -20.33 -6.35
CA MET A 1 -2.65 -18.92 -6.24
C MET A 1 -1.94 -18.27 -5.06
N CYS A 2 -1.36 -17.08 -5.21
CA CYS A 2 -0.66 -16.34 -4.14
C CYS A 2 -1.22 -14.92 -4.00
N VAL A 3 -1.37 -14.44 -2.77
CA VAL A 3 -1.83 -13.07 -2.48
C VAL A 3 -0.79 -12.33 -1.65
N PHE A 4 -0.50 -11.09 -2.04
CA PHE A 4 0.38 -10.15 -1.36
C PHE A 4 -0.40 -8.89 -0.99
N PHE A 5 -0.25 -8.41 0.24
CA PHE A 5 -0.83 -7.14 0.66
C PHE A 5 0.20 -6.02 0.62
N ILE A 6 -0.20 -4.86 0.09
CA ILE A 6 0.54 -3.61 0.24
C ILE A 6 -0.21 -2.71 1.21
N VAL A 7 0.47 -2.37 2.29
CA VAL A 7 -0.04 -1.53 3.38
C VAL A 7 0.88 -0.32 3.53
N GLY A 8 0.31 0.87 3.70
CA GLY A 8 1.10 2.08 3.91
C GLY A 8 0.24 3.33 3.92
N GLY A 9 0.76 4.39 4.53
CA GLY A 9 0.07 5.65 4.72
C GLY A 9 -0.41 6.33 3.43
N PRO A 10 -1.35 7.28 3.55
CA PRO A 10 -1.70 8.17 2.44
C PRO A 10 -0.45 8.92 1.96
N SER A 11 -0.39 9.24 0.66
CA SER A 11 0.69 10.04 0.05
C SER A 11 2.07 9.38 -0.08
N LEU A 12 2.15 8.05 0.03
CA LEU A 12 3.40 7.30 -0.15
C LEU A 12 3.72 6.87 -1.60
N SER A 13 2.98 7.37 -2.59
CA SER A 13 3.12 6.93 -4.00
C SER A 13 3.07 5.40 -4.14
N LYS A 14 2.25 4.73 -3.31
CA LYS A 14 2.11 3.26 -3.28
C LYS A 14 1.80 2.72 -4.66
N GLY A 15 0.91 3.37 -5.42
CA GLY A 15 0.56 3.00 -6.79
C GLY A 15 1.78 2.84 -7.71
N THR A 16 2.73 3.79 -7.70
CA THR A 16 3.95 3.71 -8.51
C THR A 16 4.85 2.53 -8.13
N GLN A 17 4.87 2.15 -6.85
CA GLN A 17 5.63 0.98 -6.40
C GLN A 17 4.87 -0.32 -6.70
N CYS A 18 3.55 -0.33 -6.56
CA CYS A 18 2.69 -1.45 -6.94
C CYS A 18 2.83 -1.80 -8.42
N GLU A 19 2.84 -0.80 -9.32
CA GLU A 19 3.04 -1.00 -10.76
C GLU A 19 4.37 -1.71 -11.06
N LYS A 20 5.47 -1.28 -10.41
CA LYS A 20 6.78 -1.91 -10.59
C LYS A 20 6.79 -3.36 -10.09
N ILE A 21 6.16 -3.62 -8.96
CA ILE A 21 6.05 -4.98 -8.38
C ILE A 21 5.24 -5.88 -9.32
N VAL A 22 4.11 -5.38 -9.80
CA VAL A 22 3.22 -6.08 -10.74
C VAL A 22 3.94 -6.46 -12.01
N VAL A 23 4.65 -5.53 -12.65
CA VAL A 23 5.42 -5.80 -13.87
C VAL A 23 6.55 -6.79 -13.60
N LYS A 24 7.30 -6.60 -12.51
CA LYS A 24 8.48 -7.42 -12.20
C LYS A 24 8.13 -8.87 -11.86
N TYR A 25 7.01 -9.10 -11.16
CA TYR A 25 6.61 -10.42 -10.66
C TYR A 25 5.40 -11.02 -11.38
N GLY A 26 4.86 -10.35 -12.41
CA GLY A 26 3.71 -10.82 -13.18
C GLY A 26 2.45 -10.99 -12.33
N LEU A 27 2.18 -10.03 -11.43
CA LEU A 27 1.03 -10.08 -10.52
C LEU A 27 -0.16 -9.30 -11.07
N SER A 28 -1.39 -9.73 -10.76
CA SER A 28 -2.58 -8.91 -10.99
C SER A 28 -2.74 -7.89 -9.88
N HIS A 29 -2.83 -6.60 -10.22
CA HIS A 29 -3.01 -5.51 -9.25
C HIS A 29 -4.49 -5.27 -8.97
N LEU A 30 -4.87 -5.25 -7.70
CA LEU A 30 -6.21 -4.89 -7.23
C LEU A 30 -6.09 -3.76 -6.20
N SER A 31 -6.67 -2.59 -6.49
CA SER A 31 -6.67 -1.46 -5.56
C SER A 31 -8.02 -1.32 -4.88
N SER A 32 -8.03 -1.20 -3.55
CA SER A 32 -9.24 -0.84 -2.80
C SER A 32 -9.63 0.64 -2.97
N GLY A 33 -8.69 1.48 -3.44
CA GLY A 33 -8.93 2.92 -3.66
C GLY A 33 -10.01 3.18 -4.71
N ASP A 34 -10.19 2.26 -5.66
CA ASP A 34 -11.26 2.30 -6.66
C ASP A 34 -12.59 1.73 -6.13
N LEU A 35 -12.53 0.98 -5.02
CA LEU A 35 -13.64 0.23 -4.45
C LEU A 35 -14.30 1.02 -3.30
N HIS A 36 -14.91 2.16 -3.62
CA HIS A 36 -15.64 2.99 -2.67
C HIS A 36 -17.11 2.55 -2.51
N ARG A 37 -17.40 1.68 -1.55
CA ARG A 37 -18.65 1.64 -0.74
C ARG A 37 -18.69 0.37 0.12
N ALA A 38 -19.08 0.51 1.38
CA ALA A 38 -19.44 -0.54 2.35
C ALA A 38 -18.46 -1.73 2.51
N LYS A 39 -17.99 -1.97 3.75
CA LYS A 39 -16.99 -3.00 4.10
C LYS A 39 -17.27 -4.40 3.53
N THR A 40 -18.52 -4.84 3.51
CA THR A 40 -18.96 -6.12 2.95
C THR A 40 -18.87 -6.13 1.42
N VAL A 41 -19.38 -5.09 0.77
CA VAL A 41 -19.35 -4.95 -0.69
C VAL A 41 -17.91 -4.95 -1.21
N VAL A 42 -16.95 -4.31 -0.53
CA VAL A 42 -15.54 -4.32 -0.97
C VAL A 42 -14.95 -5.74 -1.01
N LEU A 43 -15.29 -6.60 -0.04
CA LEU A 43 -14.77 -7.96 -0.01
C LEU A 43 -15.32 -8.80 -1.15
N ASP A 44 -16.63 -8.71 -1.41
CA ASP A 44 -17.27 -9.39 -2.53
C ASP A 44 -16.68 -8.93 -3.88
N LEU A 45 -16.48 -7.62 -4.05
CA LEU A 45 -15.87 -7.06 -5.27
C LEU A 45 -14.43 -7.56 -5.48
N ILE A 46 -13.63 -7.65 -4.40
CA ILE A 46 -12.27 -8.20 -4.50
C ILE A 46 -12.32 -9.68 -4.87
N LYS A 47 -13.24 -10.44 -4.28
CA LYS A 47 -13.43 -11.86 -4.60
C LYS A 47 -13.78 -12.06 -6.07
N GLU A 48 -14.75 -11.30 -6.59
CA GLU A 48 -15.13 -11.34 -8.00
C GLU A 48 -13.96 -10.95 -8.92
N ALA A 49 -13.21 -9.90 -8.57
CA ALA A 49 -12.06 -9.47 -9.34
C ALA A 49 -10.96 -10.53 -9.40
N ILE A 50 -10.66 -11.20 -8.27
CA ILE A 50 -9.72 -12.31 -8.22
C ILE A 50 -10.19 -13.45 -9.12
N LEU A 51 -11.46 -13.87 -9.00
CA LEU A 51 -12.01 -14.97 -9.80
C LEU A 51 -11.93 -14.68 -11.31
N LYS A 52 -12.22 -13.43 -11.70
CA LYS A 52 -12.12 -12.99 -13.10
C LYS A 52 -10.70 -13.09 -13.65
N GLU A 53 -9.70 -12.69 -12.87
CA GLU A 53 -8.30 -12.77 -13.28
C GLU A 53 -7.77 -14.22 -13.24
N VAL A 54 -8.21 -15.04 -12.28
CA VAL A 54 -7.90 -16.48 -12.27
C VAL A 54 -8.41 -17.16 -13.54
N ALA A 55 -9.62 -16.81 -14.00
CA ALA A 55 -10.18 -17.34 -15.25
C ALA A 55 -9.36 -16.93 -16.49
N LYS A 56 -8.56 -15.87 -16.42
CA LYS A 56 -7.62 -15.44 -17.46
C LYS A 56 -6.23 -16.09 -17.33
N GLY A 57 -6.00 -16.90 -16.29
CA GLY A 57 -4.72 -17.58 -16.02
C GLY A 57 -3.83 -16.89 -14.99
N SER A 58 -4.31 -15.87 -14.29
CA SER A 58 -3.53 -15.20 -13.24
C SER A 58 -3.41 -16.06 -11.98
N ASN A 59 -2.17 -16.21 -11.50
CA ASN A 59 -1.84 -17.07 -10.36
C ASN A 59 -1.37 -16.30 -9.13
N GLY A 60 -1.24 -14.97 -9.23
CA GLY A 60 -0.67 -14.09 -8.22
C GLY A 60 -1.33 -12.72 -8.18
N PHE A 61 -1.57 -12.20 -6.98
CA PHE A 61 -2.33 -10.97 -6.75
C PHE A 61 -1.61 -10.03 -5.80
N LEU A 62 -1.62 -8.74 -6.13
CA LEU A 62 -1.17 -7.65 -5.27
C LEU A 62 -2.38 -6.81 -4.89
N ILE A 63 -2.71 -6.76 -3.60
CA ILE A 63 -3.86 -6.00 -3.09
C ILE A 63 -3.35 -4.74 -2.36
N ASP A 64 -3.64 -3.56 -2.90
CA ASP A 64 -3.27 -2.26 -2.31
C ASP A 64 -4.44 -1.65 -1.53
N GLY A 65 -4.14 -1.14 -0.34
CA GLY A 65 -5.04 -0.26 0.41
C GLY A 65 -6.13 -0.97 1.19
N TYR A 66 -6.04 -2.28 1.40
CA TYR A 66 -7.09 -3.06 2.04
C TYR A 66 -6.86 -3.21 3.57
N PRO A 67 -7.69 -2.58 4.43
CA PRO A 67 -7.48 -2.61 5.88
C PRO A 67 -8.09 -3.83 6.58
N GLN A 68 -8.70 -4.79 5.88
CA GLN A 68 -9.44 -5.90 6.51
C GLN A 68 -8.80 -7.27 6.27
N GLY A 69 -7.48 -7.36 6.43
CA GLY A 69 -6.71 -8.59 6.16
C GLY A 69 -7.29 -9.85 6.80
N TYR A 70 -7.87 -9.77 8.01
CA TYR A 70 -8.51 -10.91 8.67
C TYR A 70 -9.70 -11.50 7.88
N GLN A 71 -10.67 -10.67 7.49
CA GLN A 71 -11.88 -11.12 6.77
C GLN A 71 -11.53 -11.67 5.39
N PHE A 72 -10.57 -11.04 4.71
CA PHE A 72 -10.06 -11.55 3.44
C PHE A 72 -9.49 -12.96 3.56
N GLU A 73 -8.67 -13.22 4.58
CA GLU A 73 -8.07 -14.54 4.76
C GLU A 73 -9.09 -15.62 5.10
N THR A 74 -10.17 -15.27 5.80
CA THR A 74 -11.24 -16.23 6.15
C THR A 74 -12.15 -16.58 4.96
N GLU A 75 -12.39 -15.64 4.06
CA GLU A 75 -13.40 -15.80 2.99
C GLU A 75 -12.82 -16.05 1.59
N ILE A 76 -11.56 -15.68 1.37
CA ILE A 76 -10.91 -15.77 0.05
C ILE A 76 -9.72 -16.71 0.11
N ILE A 77 -8.59 -16.26 0.66
CA ILE A 77 -7.36 -17.07 0.78
C ILE A 77 -6.38 -16.42 1.76
N PRO A 78 -5.60 -17.20 2.53
CA PRO A 78 -4.51 -16.65 3.34
C PRO A 78 -3.48 -15.89 2.51
N ALA A 79 -3.07 -14.71 2.98
CA ALA A 79 -2.00 -13.99 2.31
C ALA A 79 -0.64 -14.64 2.57
N LYS A 80 0.23 -14.54 1.57
CA LYS A 80 1.60 -15.05 1.65
C LYS A 80 2.49 -14.08 2.44
N LEU A 81 2.34 -12.78 2.19
CA LEU A 81 3.10 -11.71 2.82
C LEU A 81 2.31 -10.41 2.78
N ALA A 82 2.43 -9.61 3.84
CA ALA A 82 2.05 -8.21 3.86
C ALA A 82 3.31 -7.34 3.88
N VAL A 83 3.41 -6.37 2.98
CA VAL A 83 4.48 -5.38 2.94
C VAL A 83 3.93 -4.08 3.51
N TYR A 84 4.56 -3.59 4.58
CA TYR A 84 4.22 -2.34 5.22
C TYR A 84 5.27 -1.28 4.92
N PHE A 85 4.87 -0.23 4.19
CA PHE A 85 5.72 0.93 3.97
C PHE A 85 5.68 1.84 5.21
N GLU A 86 6.73 1.74 6.02
CA GLU A 86 6.86 2.46 7.27
C GLU A 86 7.41 3.87 7.04
N VAL A 87 6.66 4.86 7.53
CA VAL A 87 7.00 6.28 7.44
C VAL A 87 6.62 6.97 8.72
N SER A 88 7.51 7.83 9.23
CA SER A 88 7.23 8.69 10.38
C SER A 88 6.02 9.58 10.12
N GLU A 89 5.19 9.82 11.14
CA GLU A 89 4.06 10.74 11.07
C GLU A 89 4.48 12.14 10.57
N GLU A 90 5.61 12.66 11.04
CA GLU A 90 6.18 13.94 10.60
C GLU A 90 6.33 14.00 9.07
N THR A 91 7.02 13.00 8.49
CA THR A 91 7.18 12.89 7.03
C THR A 91 5.83 12.79 6.30
N LEU A 92 4.84 12.07 6.86
CA LEU A 92 3.52 11.96 6.25
C LEU A 92 2.79 13.32 6.25
N VAL A 93 2.85 14.06 7.36
CA VAL A 93 2.30 15.41 7.48
C VAL A 93 2.96 16.34 6.47
N THR A 94 4.31 16.38 6.41
CA THR A 94 5.04 17.22 5.45
C THR A 94 4.65 16.91 4.00
N ARG A 95 4.51 15.63 3.64
CA ARG A 95 4.10 15.23 2.28
C ARG A 95 2.65 15.61 1.97
N LEU A 96 1.74 15.49 2.94
CA LEU A 96 0.34 15.86 2.78
C LEU A 96 0.18 17.37 2.58
N LEU A 97 0.87 18.17 3.40
CA LEU A 97 0.88 19.64 3.25
C LEU A 97 1.43 20.08 1.90
N LYS A 98 2.55 19.50 1.45
CA LYS A 98 3.13 19.80 0.13
C LYS A 98 2.20 19.43 -1.04
N CYS A 99 1.35 18.42 -0.85
CA CYS A 99 0.35 18.02 -1.84
C CYS A 99 -0.81 19.03 -1.92
N ALA A 100 -1.23 19.60 -0.78
CA ALA A 100 -2.23 20.66 -0.73
C ALA A 100 -1.72 21.94 -1.42
N GLU A 101 -0.47 22.35 -1.14
CA GLU A 101 0.17 23.52 -1.76
C GLU A 101 0.26 23.42 -3.29
N THR A 102 0.53 22.22 -3.83
CA THR A 102 0.73 22.01 -5.27
C THR A 102 -0.56 21.72 -6.04
N SER A 103 -1.67 21.42 -5.35
CA SER A 103 -2.96 21.08 -5.98
C SER A 103 -3.98 22.22 -5.96
N GLY A 104 -3.68 23.35 -5.32
CA GLY A 104 -4.54 24.54 -5.30
C GLY A 104 -5.86 24.34 -4.56
N ARG A 105 -5.89 23.44 -3.56
CA ARG A 105 -7.09 23.16 -2.76
C ARG A 105 -6.99 23.90 -1.42
N ASP A 106 -7.71 25.01 -1.29
CA ASP A 106 -7.77 25.82 -0.06
C ASP A 106 -8.50 25.13 1.11
N ASP A 107 -9.19 24.00 0.87
CA ASP A 107 -10.01 23.31 1.87
C ASP A 107 -9.25 22.21 2.68
N ASP A 108 -7.97 21.94 2.38
CA ASP A 108 -7.17 20.98 3.16
C ASP A 108 -6.59 21.64 4.42
N ASN A 109 -7.45 21.90 5.40
CA ASN A 109 -7.03 22.30 6.74
C ASN A 109 -6.16 21.19 7.38
N ILE A 110 -5.12 21.56 8.14
CA ILE A 110 -4.25 20.65 8.91
C ILE A 110 -5.06 19.58 9.66
N ASP A 111 -6.25 19.96 10.14
CA ASP A 111 -7.19 19.06 10.82
C ASP A 111 -7.69 17.91 9.94
N ALA A 112 -7.97 18.15 8.66
CA ALA A 112 -8.38 17.12 7.71
C ALA A 112 -7.23 16.12 7.45
N THR A 113 -6.01 16.64 7.32
CA THR A 113 -4.77 15.85 7.17
C THR A 113 -4.53 14.96 8.39
N LYS A 114 -4.61 15.53 9.60
CA LYS A 114 -4.47 14.78 10.86
C LYS A 114 -5.57 13.73 11.02
N LYS A 115 -6.82 14.06 10.68
CA LYS A 115 -7.94 13.10 10.72
C LYS A 115 -7.69 11.92 9.77
N ARG A 116 -7.19 12.19 8.55
CA ARG A 116 -6.85 11.17 7.57
C ARG A 116 -5.72 10.25 8.05
N LEU A 117 -4.69 10.81 8.69
CA LEU A 117 -3.61 10.03 9.30
C LEU A 117 -4.11 9.18 10.48
N LYS A 118 -4.92 9.76 11.37
CA LYS A 118 -5.51 9.07 12.51
C LYS A 118 -6.36 7.88 12.07
N THR A 119 -7.30 8.09 11.14
CA THR A 119 -8.14 7.01 10.60
C THR A 119 -7.30 5.93 9.92
N PHE A 120 -6.26 6.30 9.17
CA PHE A 120 -5.34 5.34 8.58
C PHE A 120 -4.64 4.49 9.66
N SER A 121 -4.08 5.14 10.68
CA SER A 121 -3.35 4.47 11.75
C SER A 121 -4.25 3.52 12.53
N GLU A 122 -5.45 3.97 12.93
CA GLU A 122 -6.44 3.16 13.65
C GLU A 122 -6.90 1.94 12.84
N ALA A 123 -7.11 2.10 11.53
CA ALA A 123 -7.51 0.99 10.65
C ALA A 123 -6.36 0.03 10.34
N THR A 124 -5.13 0.52 10.28
CA THR A 124 -3.95 -0.23 9.82
C THR A 124 -3.21 -0.95 10.94
N ALA A 125 -3.14 -0.36 12.13
CA ALA A 125 -2.49 -0.94 13.31
C ALA A 125 -2.91 -2.40 13.59
N PRO A 126 -4.21 -2.77 13.61
CA PRO A 126 -4.60 -4.16 13.86
C PRO A 126 -4.12 -5.12 12.75
N VAL A 127 -4.08 -4.66 11.49
CA VAL A 127 -3.57 -5.46 10.36
C VAL A 127 -2.07 -5.70 10.50
N VAL A 128 -1.31 -4.65 10.76
CA VAL A 128 0.14 -4.73 10.96
C VAL A 128 0.46 -5.68 12.11
N ALA A 129 -0.17 -5.51 13.27
CA ALA A 129 0.03 -6.37 14.43
C ALA A 129 -0.32 -7.84 14.14
N GLN A 130 -1.39 -8.09 13.37
CA GLN A 130 -1.79 -9.44 12.98
C GLN A 130 -0.74 -10.12 12.11
N TYR A 131 -0.26 -9.46 11.06
CA TYR A 131 0.74 -10.03 10.15
C TYR A 131 2.12 -10.16 10.79
N GLU A 132 2.46 -9.25 11.72
CA GLU A 132 3.67 -9.32 12.53
C GLU A 132 3.66 -10.56 13.43
N LYS A 133 2.56 -10.79 14.17
CA LYS A 133 2.37 -11.99 15.00
C LYS A 133 2.43 -13.29 14.19
N LYS A 134 2.01 -13.25 12.92
CA LYS A 134 2.05 -14.38 11.99
C LYS A 134 3.43 -14.63 11.37
N GLY A 135 4.41 -13.74 11.56
CA GLY A 135 5.70 -13.80 10.87
C GLY A 135 5.58 -13.58 9.36
N LYS A 136 4.54 -12.87 8.91
CA LYS A 136 4.20 -12.61 7.50
C LYS A 136 4.17 -11.12 7.17
N LEU A 137 4.87 -10.31 7.95
CA LEU A 137 4.98 -8.87 7.73
C LEU A 137 6.43 -8.52 7.37
N ASP A 138 6.59 -7.79 6.27
CA ASP A 138 7.86 -7.15 5.92
C ASP A 138 7.71 -5.63 6.02
N LYS A 139 8.53 -4.98 6.84
CA LYS A 139 8.49 -3.53 7.07
C LYS A 139 9.58 -2.87 6.24
N ILE A 140 9.17 -2.01 5.30
CA ILE A 140 10.08 -1.28 4.41
C ILE A 140 10.07 0.20 4.81
N PRO A 141 11.17 0.74 5.37
CA PRO A 141 11.29 2.16 5.64
C PRO A 141 11.26 2.95 4.32
N VAL A 142 10.32 3.89 4.16
CA VAL A 142 10.36 4.79 3.01
C VAL A 142 11.27 5.95 3.36
N ALA A 143 12.50 5.91 2.85
CA ALA A 143 13.43 7.02 2.99
C ALA A 143 12.79 8.32 2.48
N THR A 144 12.87 9.39 3.27
CA THR A 144 12.79 10.74 2.73
C THR A 144 13.92 10.87 1.73
N ARG A 145 13.62 11.37 0.53
CA ARG A 145 14.69 11.77 -0.40
C ARG A 145 15.33 13.01 0.23
N ASN A 146 16.25 12.81 1.17
CA ASN A 146 17.11 13.90 1.63
C ASN A 146 17.79 14.46 0.38
N ASN A 147 17.68 15.77 0.16
CA ASN A 147 18.45 16.51 -0.83
C ASN A 147 19.94 16.56 -0.43
N GLY A 148 20.54 15.40 -0.15
CA GLY A 148 21.99 15.23 -0.10
C GLY A 148 22.53 15.03 -1.52
N PRO A 149 23.77 15.44 -1.80
CA PRO A 149 24.33 15.35 -3.15
C PRO A 149 24.30 13.90 -3.62
N ARG A 150 23.77 13.69 -4.83
CA ARG A 150 23.72 12.38 -5.48
C ARG A 150 25.14 11.81 -5.49
N ARG A 151 25.40 10.74 -4.74
CA ARG A 151 26.59 9.93 -4.99
C ARG A 151 26.39 9.30 -6.36
N HIS A 152 27.03 9.87 -7.38
CA HIS A 152 27.34 9.16 -8.60
C HIS A 152 28.22 7.98 -8.21
N SER A 153 27.65 6.77 -8.13
CA SER A 153 28.47 5.57 -8.16
C SER A 153 29.02 5.46 -9.58
N VAL A 154 30.28 5.86 -9.70
CA VAL A 154 31.14 5.58 -10.85
C VAL A 154 31.02 4.09 -11.16
N ALA A 155 30.66 3.80 -12.40
CA ALA A 155 30.82 2.47 -12.98
C ALA A 155 32.32 2.15 -13.01
N THR A 156 32.75 1.15 -12.24
CA THR A 156 34.08 0.57 -12.43
C THR A 156 33.93 -0.68 -13.27
N THR A 157 34.06 -0.45 -14.57
CA THR A 157 34.34 -1.40 -15.64
C THR A 157 35.69 -2.08 -15.37
N THR A 158 35.67 -3.43 -15.38
CA THR A 158 36.70 -4.34 -15.91
C THR A 158 38.16 -4.19 -15.49
N SER A 159 38.72 -5.23 -14.88
CA SER A 159 39.75 -6.13 -15.48
C SER A 159 40.06 -7.28 -14.53
#